data_AF-U5EA19-F1
#
_entry.id   AF-U5EA19-F1
#
_cell.length_a   1.000
_cell.length_b   1.000
_cell.length_c   1.000
_cell.angle_alpha   90.00
_cell.angle_beta   90.00
_cell.angle_gamma   90.00
#
_symmetry.space_group_name_H-M   'P 1'
#
loop_
_entity.id
_entity.type
_entity.pdbx_description
1 polymer ?
#
loop_
_entity_poly.entity_id
_entity_poly.type
_entity_poly.pdbx_seq_one_letter_code
_entity_poly.pdbx_strand_id
1 'polypeptide(L)'
;MVGFDTSFHAVDIRLIESRIIPFVAGFGADHDLDDLVARAVEQRKVRFRAKAWALGAYAAAGHDSGFDAQLYVWGRPYFITADAAADVAEAVVRYTNCAPETVDALAVEQLRALDPRLAAHTQPDADGSLPDDHGLTTLLSWKIRLLRDAMVALRTGRGEVTHPSGDTQDAGEVLANNLQFAVVEFAAALLPGWMDRGPCWPTLLAGEAGLGRPPGFTDNEPLLGLLGAQMPEFPWPIRDTIEENYEVGGFVPAMDVAAARQWLTDHAAHLTAEADGGDRLTTTLRKCDEALALAQRIGGGFAEATEIYSGFEGELN
;
A
#
# COMPACT_ATOMS: atom_id res chain seq x y z
N MET A 1 5.26 16.22 17.42
CA MET A 1 4.85 14.87 16.98
C MET A 1 5.33 14.74 15.55
N VAL A 2 6.06 13.67 15.22
CA VAL A 2 6.44 13.39 13.83
C VAL A 2 5.14 13.12 13.06
N GLY A 3 4.99 13.66 11.85
CA GLY A 3 3.82 13.36 11.03
C GLY A 3 3.94 11.95 10.46
N PHE A 4 2.89 11.14 10.62
CA PHE A 4 2.79 9.83 9.96
C PHE A 4 2.20 10.00 8.57
N ASP A 5 2.74 9.34 7.56
CA ASP A 5 2.00 9.04 6.33
C ASP A 5 1.41 7.63 6.44
N THR A 6 0.11 7.56 6.68
CA THR A 6 -0.64 6.31 6.89
C THR A 6 -1.10 5.75 5.55
N SER A 7 -1.20 4.44 5.45
CA SER A 7 -1.64 3.76 4.24
C SER A 7 -2.45 2.51 4.52
N PHE A 8 -3.33 2.16 3.58
CA PHE A 8 -4.29 1.07 3.66
C PHE A 8 -4.13 0.14 2.47
N HIS A 9 -3.88 -1.14 2.70
CA HIS A 9 -3.46 -2.07 1.66
C HIS A 9 -4.39 -3.26 1.57
N ALA A 10 -4.87 -3.54 0.36
CA ALA A 10 -5.33 -4.88 0.02
C ALA A 10 -4.10 -5.77 -0.21
N VAL A 11 -4.05 -6.92 0.44
CA VAL A 11 -2.89 -7.80 0.43
C VAL A 11 -3.25 -9.13 -0.20
N ASP A 12 -2.60 -9.49 -1.32
CA ASP A 12 -2.70 -10.84 -1.87
C ASP A 12 -1.86 -11.81 -1.03
N ILE A 13 -2.48 -12.35 0.02
CA ILE A 13 -1.79 -13.24 0.97
C ILE A 13 -1.24 -14.49 0.28
N ARG A 14 -1.90 -14.98 -0.78
CA ARG A 14 -1.42 -16.13 -1.54
C ARG A 14 -0.12 -15.82 -2.26
N LEU A 15 0.01 -14.62 -2.83
CA LEU A 15 1.27 -14.18 -3.43
C LEU A 15 2.40 -14.12 -2.38
N ILE A 16 2.09 -13.57 -1.20
CA ILE A 16 3.05 -13.51 -0.09
C ILE A 16 3.51 -14.92 0.31
N GLU A 17 2.58 -15.80 0.62
CA GLU A 17 2.86 -17.15 1.11
C GLU A 17 3.52 -18.07 0.07
N SER A 18 3.14 -17.94 -1.22
CA SER A 18 3.59 -18.85 -2.28
C SER A 18 4.83 -18.37 -3.04
N ARG A 19 5.14 -17.08 -3.02
CA ARG A 19 6.25 -16.50 -3.81
C ARG A 19 7.20 -15.67 -2.94
N ILE A 20 6.69 -14.64 -2.26
CA ILE A 20 7.54 -13.64 -1.58
C ILE A 20 8.24 -14.24 -0.36
N ILE A 21 7.50 -14.84 0.57
CA ILE A 21 8.07 -15.42 1.79
C ILE A 21 8.99 -16.60 1.49
N PRO A 22 8.67 -17.55 0.58
CA PRO A 22 9.63 -18.58 0.19
C PRO A 22 10.94 -18.02 -0.38
N PHE A 23 10.87 -16.96 -1.19
CA PHE A 23 12.06 -16.27 -1.68
C PHE A 23 12.87 -15.64 -0.54
N VAL A 24 12.23 -14.91 0.37
CA VAL A 24 12.89 -14.34 1.55
C VAL A 24 13.47 -15.43 2.45
N ALA A 25 12.80 -16.58 2.55
CA ALA A 25 13.26 -17.75 3.31
C ALA A 25 14.56 -18.36 2.75
N GLY A 26 15.05 -17.90 1.59
CA GLY A 26 16.23 -18.42 0.92
C GLY A 26 15.93 -19.64 0.04
N PHE A 27 14.65 -19.95 -0.22
CA PHE A 27 14.28 -21.02 -1.14
C PHE A 27 14.32 -20.53 -2.58
N GLY A 28 14.60 -21.44 -3.52
CA GLY A 28 14.65 -21.11 -4.95
C GLY A 28 15.89 -20.31 -5.37
N ALA A 29 15.85 -19.77 -6.59
CA ALA A 29 16.95 -19.01 -7.19
C ALA A 29 16.80 -17.50 -6.98
N ASP A 30 17.90 -16.75 -7.14
CA ASP A 30 17.91 -15.30 -6.90
C ASP A 30 17.08 -14.48 -7.90
N HIS A 31 16.66 -15.10 -9.01
CA HIS A 31 15.82 -14.50 -10.03
C HIS A 31 14.34 -14.90 -9.93
N ASP A 32 13.93 -15.64 -8.88
CA ASP A 32 12.57 -16.18 -8.76
C ASP A 32 11.48 -15.11 -8.55
N LEU A 33 11.86 -13.85 -8.29
CA LEU A 33 10.94 -12.71 -8.24
C LEU A 33 11.11 -11.73 -9.41
N ASP A 34 12.01 -11.99 -10.38
CA ASP A 34 12.31 -11.03 -11.45
C ASP A 34 11.09 -10.72 -12.32
N ASP A 35 10.18 -11.69 -12.51
CA ASP A 35 8.89 -11.50 -13.18
C ASP A 35 7.97 -10.53 -12.40
N LEU A 36 7.94 -10.66 -11.07
CA LEU A 36 7.17 -9.77 -10.21
C LEU A 36 7.80 -8.37 -10.16
N VAL A 37 9.13 -8.28 -10.11
CA VAL A 37 9.83 -6.99 -10.16
C VAL A 37 9.55 -6.29 -11.49
N ALA A 38 9.64 -6.99 -12.62
CA ALA A 38 9.29 -6.44 -13.92
C ALA A 38 7.83 -5.97 -13.97
N ARG A 39 6.89 -6.75 -13.40
CA ARG A 39 5.49 -6.33 -13.28
C ARG A 39 5.34 -5.07 -12.41
N ALA A 40 6.06 -4.97 -11.29
CA ALA A 40 6.05 -3.81 -10.42
C ALA A 40 6.62 -2.55 -11.11
N VAL A 41 7.63 -2.70 -11.97
CA VAL A 41 8.14 -1.62 -12.84
C VAL A 41 7.03 -1.12 -13.77
N GLU A 42 6.34 -2.02 -14.46
CA GLU A 42 5.21 -1.65 -15.32
C GLU A 42 4.07 -0.98 -14.54
N GLN A 43 3.75 -1.50 -13.35
CA GLN A 43 2.76 -0.87 -12.47
C GLN A 43 3.17 0.53 -12.03
N ARG A 44 4.46 0.77 -11.78
CA ARG A 44 4.97 2.09 -11.44
C ARG A 44 4.78 3.08 -12.60
N LYS A 45 5.06 2.67 -13.84
CA LYS A 45 4.82 3.47 -15.05
C LYS A 45 3.34 3.80 -15.22
N VAL A 46 2.48 2.79 -15.06
CA VAL A 46 1.02 2.96 -15.13
C VAL A 46 0.54 3.98 -14.11
N ARG A 47 1.00 3.83 -12.86
CA ARG A 47 0.62 4.69 -11.75
C ARG A 47 1.07 6.14 -11.96
N PHE A 48 2.33 6.34 -12.32
CA PHE A 48 2.87 7.65 -12.66
C PHE A 48 2.04 8.33 -13.74
N ARG A 49 1.73 7.61 -14.83
CA ARG A 49 0.90 8.18 -15.90
C ARG A 49 -0.52 8.50 -15.45
N ALA A 50 -1.12 7.67 -14.60
CA ALA A 50 -2.44 7.97 -14.03
C ALA A 50 -2.40 9.21 -13.12
N LYS A 51 -1.32 9.41 -12.36
CA LYS A 51 -1.13 10.59 -11.49
C LYS A 51 -0.93 11.88 -12.27
N ALA A 52 -0.20 11.84 -13.38
CA ALA A 52 -0.12 12.97 -14.31
C ALA A 52 -1.51 13.46 -14.74
N TRP A 53 -2.46 12.56 -14.99
CA TRP A 53 -3.84 12.94 -15.29
C TRP A 53 -4.59 13.52 -14.08
N ALA A 54 -4.37 12.99 -12.88
CA ALA A 54 -4.97 13.54 -11.66
C ALA A 54 -4.49 14.98 -11.39
N LEU A 55 -3.19 15.23 -11.57
CA LEU A 55 -2.58 16.56 -11.44
C LEU A 55 -3.09 17.53 -12.50
N GLY A 56 -3.15 17.08 -13.75
CA GLY A 56 -3.75 17.84 -14.84
C GLY A 56 -5.21 18.19 -14.59
N ALA A 57 -5.98 17.25 -14.01
CA ALA A 57 -7.37 17.47 -13.63
C ALA A 57 -7.49 18.52 -12.52
N TYR A 58 -6.64 18.43 -11.50
CA TYR A 58 -6.59 19.39 -10.40
C TYR A 58 -6.26 20.81 -10.90
N ALA A 59 -5.27 20.93 -11.78
CA ALA A 59 -4.90 22.21 -12.38
C ALA A 59 -6.04 22.80 -13.24
N ALA A 60 -6.71 21.96 -14.04
CA ALA A 60 -7.81 22.39 -14.91
C ALA A 60 -9.08 22.76 -14.14
N ALA A 61 -9.39 22.03 -13.07
CA ALA A 61 -10.59 22.27 -12.27
C ALA A 61 -10.49 23.59 -11.50
N GLY A 62 -9.30 23.97 -11.03
CA GLY A 62 -9.09 25.16 -10.22
C GLY A 62 -9.59 25.00 -8.78
N HIS A 63 -9.15 25.89 -7.89
CA HIS A 63 -9.26 25.70 -6.44
C HIS A 63 -10.71 25.69 -5.89
N ASP A 64 -11.67 26.30 -6.58
CA ASP A 64 -13.06 26.45 -6.10
C ASP A 64 -14.05 25.46 -6.76
N SER A 65 -13.56 24.46 -7.49
CA SER A 65 -14.38 23.55 -8.29
C SER A 65 -15.05 22.41 -7.52
N GLY A 66 -14.73 22.24 -6.24
CA GLY A 66 -15.13 21.05 -5.48
C GLY A 66 -14.36 19.78 -5.86
N PHE A 67 -13.30 19.88 -6.66
CA PHE A 67 -12.40 18.77 -6.94
C PHE A 67 -11.64 18.35 -5.68
N ASP A 68 -11.89 17.13 -5.20
CA ASP A 68 -11.23 16.60 -4.01
C ASP A 68 -9.83 16.08 -4.33
N ALA A 69 -8.84 16.97 -4.29
CA ALA A 69 -7.44 16.60 -4.52
C ALA A 69 -6.90 15.62 -3.47
N GLN A 70 -7.41 15.66 -2.23
CA GLN A 70 -6.98 14.74 -1.16
C GLN A 70 -7.42 13.31 -1.45
N LEU A 71 -8.53 13.12 -2.17
CA LEU A 71 -8.95 11.81 -2.62
C LEU A 71 -8.33 11.42 -3.97
N TYR A 72 -8.48 12.27 -4.99
CA TYR A 72 -8.17 11.91 -6.39
C TYR A 72 -6.70 12.01 -6.77
N VAL A 73 -5.94 12.91 -6.14
CA VAL A 73 -4.50 13.10 -6.42
C VAL A 73 -3.67 12.39 -5.37
N TRP A 74 -3.98 12.56 -4.09
CA TRP A 74 -3.10 12.08 -3.01
C TRP A 74 -3.58 10.78 -2.36
N GLY A 75 -4.89 10.55 -2.29
CA GLY A 75 -5.45 9.49 -1.48
C GLY A 75 -5.56 8.12 -2.15
N ARG A 76 -6.06 8.08 -3.39
CA ARG A 76 -6.24 6.83 -4.15
C ARG A 76 -4.96 6.42 -4.86
N PRO A 77 -4.74 5.12 -5.12
CA PRO A 77 -3.52 4.65 -5.80
C PRO A 77 -3.35 5.16 -7.23
N TYR A 78 -4.46 5.28 -7.96
CA TYR A 78 -4.55 5.79 -9.34
C TYR A 78 -5.56 6.94 -9.41
N PHE A 79 -5.70 7.57 -10.58
CA PHE A 79 -6.79 8.52 -10.80
C PHE A 79 -8.11 7.78 -10.99
N ILE A 80 -8.88 7.66 -9.92
CA ILE A 80 -10.17 6.97 -9.89
C ILE A 80 -11.19 7.92 -9.31
N THR A 81 -12.34 8.07 -9.95
CA THR A 81 -13.38 9.06 -9.59
C THR A 81 -14.68 8.39 -9.14
N ALA A 82 -14.77 7.07 -9.25
CA ALA A 82 -15.90 6.28 -8.80
C ALA A 82 -16.26 6.54 -7.33
N ASP A 83 -17.56 6.45 -7.01
CA ASP A 83 -18.05 6.76 -5.67
C ASP A 83 -18.08 5.57 -4.73
N ALA A 84 -18.64 4.46 -5.18
CA ALA A 84 -18.79 3.25 -4.38
C ALA A 84 -17.48 2.47 -4.28
N ALA A 85 -17.18 1.94 -3.10
CA ALA A 85 -15.95 1.19 -2.84
C ALA A 85 -15.75 -0.01 -3.79
N ALA A 86 -16.84 -0.70 -4.17
CA ALA A 86 -16.79 -1.81 -5.12
C ALA A 86 -16.34 -1.37 -6.52
N ASP A 87 -16.79 -0.19 -6.98
CA ASP A 87 -16.44 0.36 -8.29
C ASP A 87 -14.99 0.89 -8.28
N VAL A 88 -14.54 1.46 -7.15
CA VAL A 88 -13.14 1.83 -6.95
C VAL A 88 -12.25 0.59 -7.02
N ALA A 89 -12.60 -0.48 -6.31
CA ALA A 89 -11.88 -1.75 -6.35
C ALA A 89 -11.82 -2.34 -7.77
N GLU A 90 -12.90 -2.24 -8.54
CA GLU A 90 -12.91 -2.63 -9.95
C GLU A 90 -11.98 -1.77 -10.80
N ALA A 91 -12.00 -0.45 -10.62
CA ALA A 91 -11.12 0.47 -11.34
C ALA A 91 -9.64 0.19 -11.01
N VAL A 92 -9.29 -0.11 -9.75
CA VAL A 92 -7.93 -0.54 -9.37
C VAL A 92 -7.54 -1.82 -10.12
N VAL A 93 -8.42 -2.83 -10.18
CA VAL A 93 -8.15 -4.05 -10.96
C VAL A 93 -7.95 -3.74 -12.45
N ARG A 94 -8.71 -2.79 -13.02
CA ARG A 94 -8.51 -2.37 -14.43
C ARG A 94 -7.15 -1.70 -14.63
N TYR A 95 -6.75 -0.78 -13.76
CA TYR A 95 -5.43 -0.15 -13.82
C TYR A 95 -4.29 -1.16 -13.65
N THR A 96 -4.40 -2.09 -12.70
CA THR A 96 -3.36 -3.11 -12.47
C THR A 96 -3.19 -4.13 -13.60
N ASN A 97 -4.16 -4.21 -14.51
CA ASN A 97 -4.07 -5.01 -15.73
C ASN A 97 -3.82 -4.17 -16.99
N CYS A 98 -3.63 -2.86 -16.81
CA CYS A 98 -3.35 -1.92 -17.88
C CYS A 98 -1.86 -1.94 -18.25
N ALA A 99 -1.56 -1.73 -19.54
CA ALA A 99 -0.20 -1.40 -19.97
C ALA A 99 -0.01 0.13 -19.98
N PRO A 100 1.21 0.66 -19.84
CA PRO A 100 1.46 2.11 -19.81
C PRO A 100 0.82 2.87 -20.97
N GLU A 101 0.78 2.29 -22.17
CA GLU A 101 0.25 2.90 -23.38
C GLU A 101 -1.28 3.05 -23.36
N THR A 102 -1.96 2.30 -22.50
CA THR A 102 -3.43 2.25 -22.42
C THR A 102 -4.00 3.05 -21.23
N VAL A 103 -3.15 3.59 -20.37
CA VAL A 103 -3.55 4.32 -19.15
C VAL A 103 -4.36 5.58 -19.45
N ASP A 104 -4.00 6.30 -20.50
CA ASP A 104 -4.67 7.54 -20.89
C ASP A 104 -6.16 7.33 -21.17
N ALA A 105 -6.52 6.21 -21.81
CA ALA A 105 -7.91 5.90 -22.09
C ALA A 105 -8.71 5.69 -20.80
N LEU A 106 -8.14 5.00 -19.80
CA LEU A 106 -8.78 4.81 -18.50
C LEU A 106 -8.88 6.13 -17.73
N ALA A 107 -7.82 6.94 -17.71
CA ALA A 107 -7.85 8.22 -17.01
C ALA A 107 -8.88 9.19 -17.61
N VAL A 108 -9.01 9.23 -18.94
CA VAL A 108 -10.04 10.02 -19.62
C VAL A 108 -11.46 9.50 -19.33
N GLU A 109 -11.64 8.19 -19.19
CA GLU A 109 -12.92 7.61 -18.75
C GLU A 109 -13.29 8.09 -17.34
N GLN A 110 -12.34 8.06 -16.39
CA GLN A 110 -12.55 8.55 -15.02
C GLN A 110 -12.86 10.04 -15.00
N LEU A 111 -12.19 10.84 -15.83
CA LEU A 111 -12.51 12.27 -16.00
C LEU A 111 -13.91 12.50 -16.51
N ARG A 112 -14.34 11.77 -17.55
CA ARG A 112 -15.68 11.92 -18.11
C ARG A 112 -16.75 11.50 -17.11
N ALA A 113 -16.48 10.50 -16.29
CA ALA A 113 -17.37 10.08 -15.21
C ALA A 113 -17.50 11.15 -14.12
N LEU A 114 -16.40 11.84 -13.80
CA LEU A 114 -16.39 12.94 -12.83
C LEU A 114 -17.06 14.21 -13.36
N ASP A 115 -16.55 14.74 -14.47
CA ASP A 115 -17.08 15.92 -15.15
C ASP A 115 -16.70 15.90 -16.65
N PRO A 116 -17.66 15.69 -17.56
CA PRO A 116 -17.42 15.74 -19.01
C PRO A 116 -16.83 17.06 -19.51
N ARG A 117 -17.08 18.18 -18.83
CA ARG A 117 -16.48 19.48 -19.19
C ARG A 117 -15.01 19.50 -18.81
N LEU A 118 -14.66 19.05 -17.61
CA LEU A 118 -13.28 18.86 -17.17
C LEU A 118 -12.49 18.02 -18.17
N ALA A 119 -13.04 16.86 -18.55
CA ALA A 119 -12.44 15.96 -19.53
C ALA A 119 -12.10 16.62 -20.88
N ALA A 120 -12.83 17.66 -21.30
CA ALA A 120 -12.61 18.32 -22.58
C ALA A 120 -11.38 19.24 -22.61
N HIS A 121 -10.85 19.63 -21.46
CA HIS A 121 -9.75 20.59 -21.36
C HIS A 121 -8.60 20.17 -20.44
N THR A 122 -8.76 19.08 -19.67
CA THR A 122 -7.65 18.46 -18.95
C THR A 122 -6.60 17.92 -19.92
N GLN A 123 -5.33 18.19 -19.63
CA GLN A 123 -4.17 17.53 -20.20
C GLN A 123 -3.37 16.88 -19.06
N PRO A 124 -2.73 15.73 -19.28
CA PRO A 124 -1.87 15.14 -18.26
C PRO A 124 -0.68 16.07 -18.00
N ASP A 125 -0.27 16.15 -16.74
CA ASP A 125 0.95 16.84 -16.34
C ASP A 125 2.18 16.18 -17.02
N ALA A 126 3.08 17.01 -17.52
CA ALA A 126 4.28 16.60 -18.24
C ALA A 126 5.57 16.92 -17.48
N ASP A 127 5.48 17.54 -16.30
CA ASP A 127 6.65 18.06 -15.58
C ASP A 127 7.37 16.99 -14.73
N GLY A 128 6.69 15.88 -14.43
CA GLY A 128 7.25 14.75 -13.68
C GLY A 128 8.25 13.91 -14.49
N SER A 129 9.12 13.18 -13.80
CA SER A 129 10.01 12.18 -14.42
C SER A 129 10.02 10.86 -13.64
N LEU A 130 10.19 9.76 -14.37
CA LEU A 130 10.44 8.44 -13.80
C LEU A 130 11.91 8.07 -13.99
N PRO A 131 12.54 7.39 -13.02
CA PRO A 131 13.75 6.63 -13.27
C PRO A 131 13.54 5.65 -14.42
N ASP A 132 14.63 5.27 -15.10
CA ASP A 132 14.57 4.21 -16.09
C ASP A 132 14.25 2.84 -15.47
N ASP A 133 13.99 1.84 -16.31
CA ASP A 133 13.59 0.51 -15.87
C ASP A 133 14.63 -0.16 -14.95
N HIS A 134 15.91 0.14 -15.14
CA HIS A 134 16.98 -0.39 -14.29
C HIS A 134 16.97 0.27 -12.91
N GLY A 135 16.80 1.60 -12.87
CA GLY A 135 16.61 2.36 -11.64
C GLY A 135 15.38 1.85 -10.88
N LEU A 136 14.24 1.73 -11.54
CA LEU A 136 13.02 1.19 -10.94
C LEU A 136 13.19 -0.25 -10.42
N THR A 137 13.84 -1.12 -11.20
CA THR A 137 14.13 -2.51 -10.78
C THR A 137 14.96 -2.54 -9.49
N THR A 138 15.99 -1.69 -9.41
CA THR A 138 16.86 -1.59 -8.24
C THR A 138 16.06 -1.10 -7.03
N LEU A 139 15.32 0.00 -7.20
CA LEU A 139 14.50 0.62 -6.15
C LEU A 139 13.42 -0.32 -5.61
N LEU A 140 12.78 -1.11 -6.47
CA LEU A 140 11.67 -1.98 -6.09
C LEU A 140 12.11 -3.31 -5.47
N SER A 141 13.33 -3.78 -5.74
CA SER A 141 13.75 -5.14 -5.33
C SER A 141 14.79 -5.17 -4.22
N TRP A 142 15.50 -4.07 -3.93
CA TRP A 142 16.65 -4.13 -3.04
C TRP A 142 16.31 -4.59 -1.62
N LYS A 143 15.19 -4.14 -1.02
CA LYS A 143 14.79 -4.53 0.34
C LYS A 143 14.47 -6.02 0.44
N ILE A 144 13.67 -6.55 -0.50
CA ILE A 144 13.29 -7.96 -0.47
C ILE A 144 14.51 -8.88 -0.71
N ARG A 145 15.47 -8.43 -1.52
CA ARG A 145 16.75 -9.11 -1.72
C ARG A 145 17.64 -9.05 -0.47
N LEU A 146 17.73 -7.90 0.19
CA LEU A 146 18.46 -7.75 1.45
C LEU A 146 17.90 -8.67 2.55
N LEU A 147 16.58 -8.79 2.65
CA LEU A 147 15.94 -9.73 3.59
C LEU A 147 16.27 -11.19 3.27
N ARG A 148 16.27 -11.56 1.99
CA ARG A 148 16.72 -12.89 1.56
C ARG A 148 18.17 -13.13 1.96
N ASP A 149 19.07 -12.18 1.70
CA ASP A 149 20.48 -12.30 2.06
C ASP A 149 20.66 -12.46 3.58
N ALA A 150 19.90 -11.71 4.37
CA ALA A 150 19.90 -11.79 5.83
C ALA A 150 19.44 -13.17 6.33
N MET A 151 18.36 -13.70 5.76
CA MET A 151 17.87 -15.04 6.08
C MET A 151 18.87 -16.13 5.70
N VAL A 152 19.48 -16.04 4.51
CA VAL A 152 20.52 -16.99 4.08
C VAL A 152 21.75 -16.88 4.98
N ALA A 153 22.15 -15.68 5.39
CA ALA A 153 23.23 -15.47 6.33
C ALA A 153 22.97 -16.20 7.66
N LEU A 154 21.82 -15.95 8.30
CA LEU A 154 21.47 -16.61 9.56
C LEU A 154 21.43 -18.13 9.44
N ARG A 155 20.82 -18.67 8.38
CA ARG A 155 20.77 -20.12 8.13
C ARG A 155 22.13 -20.76 7.90
N THR A 156 23.10 -19.99 7.41
CA THR A 156 24.47 -20.43 7.16
C THR A 156 25.43 -20.10 8.32
N GLY A 157 24.91 -19.59 9.44
CA GLY A 157 25.72 -19.22 10.61
C GLY A 157 26.52 -17.93 10.45
N ARG A 158 26.17 -17.09 9.46
CA ARG A 158 26.72 -15.73 9.31
C ARG A 158 25.80 -14.74 10.02
N GLY A 159 26.38 -13.88 10.86
CA GLY A 159 25.62 -12.86 11.61
C GLY A 159 25.40 -11.56 10.86
N GLU A 160 26.03 -11.37 9.70
CA GLU A 160 26.09 -10.07 9.02
C GLU A 160 25.74 -10.17 7.53
N VAL A 161 25.21 -9.07 6.99
CA VAL A 161 24.96 -8.84 5.57
C VAL A 161 25.44 -7.47 5.13
N THR A 162 25.67 -7.31 3.82
CA THR A 162 26.07 -6.03 3.24
C THR A 162 24.85 -5.35 2.61
N HIS A 163 24.51 -4.17 3.12
CA HIS A 163 23.51 -3.29 2.55
C HIS A 163 23.95 -2.79 1.17
N PRO A 164 23.03 -2.47 0.23
CA PRO A 164 23.39 -1.91 -1.08
C PRO A 164 24.25 -0.64 -1.05
N SER A 165 24.23 0.12 0.05
CA SER A 165 25.12 1.27 0.27
C SER A 165 26.58 0.89 0.51
N GLY A 166 26.87 -0.39 0.78
CA GLY A 166 28.18 -0.91 1.17
C GLY A 166 28.35 -1.11 2.67
N ASP A 167 27.39 -0.67 3.49
CA ASP A 167 27.45 -0.82 4.95
C ASP A 167 27.18 -2.27 5.38
N THR A 168 27.84 -2.72 6.44
CA THR A 168 27.59 -4.04 7.04
C THR A 168 26.58 -3.92 8.17
N GLN A 169 25.61 -4.82 8.22
CA GLN A 169 24.50 -4.81 9.19
C GLN A 169 24.31 -6.20 9.80
N ASP A 170 23.80 -6.25 11.04
CA ASP A 170 23.39 -7.50 11.67
C ASP A 170 22.17 -8.09 10.93
N ALA A 171 22.28 -9.35 10.52
CA ALA A 171 21.27 -10.03 9.73
C ALA A 171 19.97 -10.27 10.52
N GLY A 172 20.07 -10.48 11.84
CA GLY A 172 18.93 -10.62 12.73
C GLY A 172 18.17 -9.30 12.87
N GLU A 173 18.87 -8.19 13.12
CA GLU A 173 18.26 -6.86 13.21
C GLU A 173 17.59 -6.44 11.89
N VAL A 174 18.22 -6.72 10.74
CA VAL A 174 17.64 -6.45 9.43
C VAL A 174 16.30 -7.18 9.26
N LEU A 175 16.25 -8.47 9.60
CA LEU A 175 15.02 -9.27 9.50
C LEU A 175 13.96 -8.83 10.51
N ALA A 176 14.33 -8.70 11.78
CA ALA A 176 13.40 -8.36 12.85
C ALA A 176 12.72 -7.02 12.55
N ASN A 177 13.48 -6.00 12.14
CA ASN A 177 12.93 -4.65 12.02
C ASN A 177 12.24 -4.36 10.68
N ASN A 178 12.47 -5.16 9.62
CA ASN A 178 12.04 -4.79 8.27
C ASN A 178 11.17 -5.83 7.54
N LEU A 179 11.07 -7.08 8.04
CA LEU A 179 10.46 -8.16 7.26
C LEU A 179 9.03 -7.85 6.81
N GLN A 180 8.12 -7.61 7.75
CA GLN A 180 6.70 -7.41 7.42
C GLN A 180 6.48 -6.12 6.62
N PHE A 181 7.19 -5.05 6.98
CA PHE A 181 7.15 -3.77 6.25
C PHE A 181 7.57 -3.93 4.79
N ALA A 182 8.75 -4.49 4.52
CA ALA A 182 9.25 -4.66 3.16
C ALA A 182 8.43 -5.67 2.34
N VAL A 183 7.85 -6.68 2.99
CA VAL A 183 6.92 -7.62 2.33
C VAL A 183 5.66 -6.88 1.85
N VAL A 184 5.03 -6.07 2.71
CA VAL A 184 3.86 -5.28 2.32
C VAL A 184 4.23 -4.22 1.30
N GLU A 185 5.37 -3.52 1.45
CA GLU A 185 5.87 -2.54 0.49
C GLU A 185 6.09 -3.15 -0.91
N PHE A 186 6.69 -4.34 -0.98
CA PHE A 186 6.87 -5.04 -2.25
C PHE A 186 5.53 -5.49 -2.86
N ALA A 187 4.62 -6.03 -2.05
CA ALA A 187 3.26 -6.37 -2.50
C ALA A 187 2.49 -5.12 -2.99
N ALA A 188 2.64 -4.00 -2.30
CA ALA A 188 2.04 -2.71 -2.63
C ALA A 188 2.58 -2.11 -3.94
N ALA A 189 3.76 -2.55 -4.40
CA ALA A 189 4.26 -2.19 -5.73
C ALA A 189 3.52 -2.93 -6.87
N LEU A 190 2.90 -4.07 -6.57
CA LEU A 190 2.10 -4.86 -7.51
C LEU A 190 0.61 -4.53 -7.43
N LEU A 191 0.12 -4.25 -6.22
CA LEU A 191 -1.26 -3.88 -5.93
C LEU A 191 -1.26 -2.66 -5.00
N PRO A 192 -1.23 -1.44 -5.56
CA PRO A 192 -1.09 -0.23 -4.74
C PRO A 192 -2.29 0.03 -3.83
N GLY A 193 -2.01 0.50 -2.62
CA GLY A 193 -2.95 0.90 -1.59
C GLY A 193 -3.30 2.39 -1.60
N TRP A 194 -3.99 2.80 -0.55
CA TRP A 194 -4.47 4.16 -0.34
C TRP A 194 -3.60 4.87 0.67
N MET A 195 -3.49 6.18 0.55
CA MET A 195 -2.72 7.03 1.47
C MET A 195 -3.59 8.01 2.23
N ASP A 196 -3.17 8.30 3.44
CA ASP A 196 -3.62 9.42 4.24
C ASP A 196 -2.47 9.98 5.06
N ARG A 197 -2.72 11.12 5.70
CA ARG A 197 -1.75 11.74 6.61
C ARG A 197 -2.22 11.56 8.04
N GLY A 198 -1.28 11.61 8.97
CA GLY A 198 -1.52 11.55 10.39
C GLY A 198 -2.01 10.19 10.90
N PRO A 199 -2.21 10.10 12.22
CA PRO A 199 -2.56 8.86 12.90
C PRO A 199 -4.05 8.56 12.74
N CYS A 200 -4.42 7.85 11.66
CA CYS A 200 -5.81 7.71 11.24
C CYS A 200 -6.17 6.29 10.75
N TRP A 201 -5.47 5.28 11.24
CA TRP A 201 -5.73 3.89 10.90
C TRP A 201 -6.81 3.24 11.80
N PRO A 202 -7.55 2.22 11.30
CA PRO A 202 -8.71 1.66 11.99
C PRO A 202 -8.48 1.22 13.44
N THR A 203 -7.36 0.54 13.74
CA THR A 203 -7.15 0.02 15.11
C THR A 203 -6.93 1.14 16.13
N LEU A 204 -6.21 2.21 15.76
CA LEU A 204 -6.06 3.39 16.60
C LEU A 204 -7.38 4.11 16.79
N LEU A 205 -8.09 4.41 15.70
CA LEU A 205 -9.36 5.15 15.75
C LEU A 205 -10.39 4.44 16.64
N ALA A 206 -10.44 3.10 16.57
CA ALA A 206 -11.30 2.30 17.43
C ALA A 206 -10.90 2.34 18.91
N GLY A 207 -9.59 2.32 19.19
CA GLY A 207 -9.05 2.49 20.53
C GLY A 207 -9.38 3.85 21.13
N GLU A 208 -9.17 4.93 20.37
CA GLU A 208 -9.48 6.31 20.78
C GLU A 208 -10.97 6.53 21.00
N ALA A 209 -11.83 5.93 20.17
CA ALA A 209 -13.28 5.96 20.33
C ALA A 209 -13.81 5.05 21.46
N GLY A 210 -12.94 4.33 22.17
CA GLY A 210 -13.34 3.41 23.24
C GLY A 210 -14.18 2.21 22.76
N LEU A 211 -14.10 1.87 21.47
CA LEU A 211 -14.80 0.74 20.84
C LEU A 211 -14.05 -0.58 20.99
N GLY A 212 -12.80 -0.52 21.48
CA GLY A 212 -11.91 -1.67 21.56
C GLY A 212 -11.37 -2.07 20.20
N ARG A 213 -10.90 -3.32 20.07
CA ARG A 213 -10.34 -3.81 18.80
C ARG A 213 -11.46 -4.04 17.77
N PRO A 214 -11.35 -3.52 16.54
CA PRO A 214 -12.32 -3.81 15.49
C PRO A 214 -12.42 -5.32 15.19
N PRO A 215 -13.63 -5.87 14.97
CA PRO A 215 -13.82 -7.25 14.55
C PRO A 215 -13.04 -7.57 13.27
N GLY A 216 -12.40 -8.75 13.27
CA GLY A 216 -11.58 -9.22 12.15
C GLY A 216 -10.15 -8.70 12.14
N PHE A 217 -9.82 -7.65 12.90
CA PHE A 217 -8.45 -7.21 13.03
C PHE A 217 -7.69 -8.11 14.01
N THR A 218 -6.56 -8.64 13.54
CA THR A 218 -5.56 -9.39 14.28
C THR A 218 -4.24 -8.62 14.28
N ASP A 219 -3.22 -9.20 14.89
CA ASP A 219 -1.86 -8.76 14.66
C ASP A 219 -1.35 -9.11 13.26
N ASN A 220 -0.18 -8.60 12.93
CA ASN A 220 0.53 -8.77 11.67
C ASN A 220 1.33 -10.10 11.56
N GLU A 221 1.17 -11.04 12.49
CA GLU A 221 1.82 -12.37 12.43
C GLU A 221 1.57 -13.12 11.11
N PRO A 222 0.36 -13.08 10.49
CA PRO A 222 0.10 -13.77 9.23
C PRO A 222 1.07 -13.39 8.10
N LEU A 223 1.64 -12.19 8.13
CA LEU A 223 2.61 -11.73 7.12
C LEU A 223 3.97 -12.44 7.22
N LEU A 224 4.27 -13.14 8.32
CA LEU A 224 5.47 -13.97 8.44
C LEU A 224 5.36 -15.26 7.60
N GLY A 225 4.13 -15.69 7.26
CA GLY A 225 3.88 -16.95 6.57
C GLY A 225 4.58 -18.14 7.23
N LEU A 226 5.32 -18.92 6.45
CA LEU A 226 6.06 -20.09 6.95
C LEU A 226 7.21 -19.73 7.91
N LEU A 227 7.70 -18.49 7.93
CA LEU A 227 8.89 -18.13 8.72
C LEU A 227 8.61 -18.19 10.23
N GLY A 228 7.42 -17.80 10.67
CA GLY A 228 7.02 -17.90 12.08
C GLY A 228 7.13 -19.33 12.60
N ALA A 229 6.70 -20.31 11.81
CA ALA A 229 6.81 -21.73 12.17
C ALA A 229 8.24 -22.29 12.03
N GLN A 230 9.03 -21.78 11.08
CA GLN A 230 10.41 -22.27 10.85
C GLN A 230 11.43 -21.68 11.83
N MET A 231 11.16 -20.51 12.39
CA MET A 231 12.03 -19.80 13.33
C MET A 231 11.21 -19.30 14.54
N PRO A 232 10.62 -20.21 15.33
CA PRO A 232 9.74 -19.83 16.44
C PRO A 232 10.47 -19.14 17.59
N GLU A 233 11.78 -19.32 17.71
CA GLU A 233 12.61 -18.67 18.74
C GLU A 233 13.13 -17.30 18.29
N PHE A 234 12.92 -16.94 17.02
CA PHE A 234 13.35 -15.64 16.51
C PHE A 234 12.39 -14.55 16.99
N PRO A 235 12.89 -13.39 17.47
CA PRO A 235 12.06 -12.35 18.07
C PRO A 235 11.35 -11.50 17.00
N TRP A 236 10.42 -12.11 16.27
CA TRP A 236 9.61 -11.38 15.29
C TRP A 236 8.76 -10.31 16.01
N PRO A 237 8.81 -9.03 15.60
CA PRO A 237 7.94 -8.01 16.17
C PRO A 237 6.51 -8.22 15.68
N ILE A 238 5.67 -8.78 16.54
CA ILE A 238 4.24 -8.94 16.28
C ILE A 238 3.50 -7.73 16.81
N ARG A 239 2.77 -7.06 15.92
CA ARG A 239 2.08 -5.79 16.18
C ARG A 239 0.62 -5.90 15.84
N ASP A 240 -0.23 -5.41 16.72
CA ASP A 240 -1.68 -5.34 16.53
C ASP A 240 -2.19 -3.94 16.16
N THR A 241 -1.30 -2.96 16.16
CA THR A 241 -1.50 -1.59 15.71
C THR A 241 -0.15 -0.98 15.29
N ILE A 242 -0.18 0.22 14.72
CA ILE A 242 1.01 0.98 14.37
C ILE A 242 1.45 1.83 15.57
N GLU A 243 2.73 1.77 15.93
CA GLU A 243 3.34 2.56 17.00
C GLU A 243 4.39 3.53 16.45
N GLU A 244 5.04 3.18 15.33
CA GLU A 244 6.16 3.90 14.75
C GLU A 244 6.05 4.07 13.21
N ASN A 245 6.98 4.84 12.64
CA ASN A 245 7.13 4.95 11.18
C ASN A 245 7.74 3.67 10.61
N TYR A 246 7.44 3.36 9.34
CA TYR A 246 7.91 2.16 8.65
C TYR A 246 7.43 0.86 9.28
N GLU A 247 6.17 0.84 9.74
CA GLU A 247 5.58 -0.29 10.44
C GLU A 247 4.29 -0.75 9.76
N VAL A 248 3.97 -2.03 9.96
CA VAL A 248 2.70 -2.63 9.57
C VAL A 248 1.98 -3.02 10.86
N GLY A 249 0.78 -2.47 11.07
CA GLY A 249 -0.02 -2.68 12.26
C GLY A 249 -1.05 -3.79 12.05
N GLY A 250 -2.30 -3.52 12.45
CA GLY A 250 -3.40 -4.46 12.38
C GLY A 250 -3.61 -5.06 10.98
N PHE A 251 -3.88 -6.37 10.97
CA PHE A 251 -4.14 -7.14 9.77
C PHE A 251 -5.56 -7.73 9.82
N VAL A 252 -6.23 -7.84 8.67
CA VAL A 252 -7.51 -8.53 8.55
C VAL A 252 -7.35 -9.68 7.56
N PRO A 253 -7.52 -10.95 7.99
CA PRO A 253 -7.45 -12.09 7.08
C PRO A 253 -8.63 -12.09 6.11
N ALA A 254 -8.45 -12.72 4.95
CA ALA A 254 -9.44 -12.70 3.86
C ALA A 254 -10.85 -13.13 4.28
N MET A 255 -10.96 -14.08 5.21
CA MET A 255 -12.24 -14.56 5.74
C MET A 255 -13.01 -13.52 6.56
N ASP A 256 -12.31 -12.54 7.14
CA ASP A 256 -12.89 -11.55 8.05
C ASP A 256 -13.06 -10.16 7.42
N VAL A 257 -12.56 -9.96 6.19
CA VAL A 257 -12.67 -8.67 5.48
C VAL A 257 -14.11 -8.17 5.41
N ALA A 258 -15.08 -9.04 5.11
CA ALA A 258 -16.49 -8.63 5.03
C ALA A 258 -17.02 -8.13 6.39
N ALA A 259 -16.61 -8.75 7.49
CA ALA A 259 -17.00 -8.34 8.84
C ALA A 259 -16.35 -7.01 9.22
N ALA A 260 -15.08 -6.81 8.89
CA ALA A 260 -14.37 -5.55 9.11
C ALA A 260 -15.03 -4.37 8.36
N ARG A 261 -15.43 -4.58 7.10
CA ARG A 261 -16.16 -3.56 6.30
C ARG A 261 -17.50 -3.18 6.91
N GLN A 262 -18.28 -4.18 7.32
CA GLN A 262 -19.56 -3.95 7.99
C GLN A 262 -19.36 -3.15 9.27
N TRP A 263 -18.36 -3.52 10.08
CA TRP A 263 -18.06 -2.81 11.31
C TRP A 263 -17.68 -1.34 11.08
N LEU A 264 -16.82 -1.05 10.10
CA LEU A 264 -16.47 0.33 9.74
C LEU A 264 -17.70 1.13 9.34
N THR A 265 -18.61 0.53 8.57
CA THR A 265 -19.87 1.16 8.16
C THR A 265 -20.75 1.48 9.36
N ASP A 266 -20.93 0.50 10.26
CA ASP A 266 -21.81 0.63 11.42
C ASP A 266 -21.31 1.68 12.44
N HIS A 267 -19.99 1.89 12.49
CA HIS A 267 -19.34 2.78 13.47
C HIS A 267 -18.80 4.08 12.87
N ALA A 268 -18.96 4.31 11.57
CA ALA A 268 -18.39 5.47 10.87
C ALA A 268 -18.73 6.81 11.55
N ALA A 269 -19.98 7.00 11.95
CA ALA A 269 -20.41 8.23 12.64
C ALA A 269 -19.75 8.41 14.01
N HIS A 270 -19.49 7.32 14.75
CA HIS A 270 -18.85 7.40 16.05
C HIS A 270 -17.35 7.68 15.91
N LEU A 271 -16.70 7.02 14.94
CA LEU A 271 -15.28 7.21 14.63
C LEU A 271 -14.95 8.64 14.16
N THR A 272 -15.93 9.40 13.67
CA THR A 272 -15.73 10.78 13.19
C THR A 272 -16.28 11.86 14.12
N ALA A 273 -17.13 11.54 15.10
CA ALA A 273 -17.87 12.52 15.90
C ALA A 273 -16.99 13.40 16.81
N GLU A 274 -15.91 12.84 17.35
CA GLU A 274 -15.09 13.48 18.40
C GLU A 274 -13.71 13.94 17.90
N ALA A 275 -13.41 13.74 16.61
CA ALA A 275 -12.11 14.08 16.07
C ALA A 275 -12.07 15.52 15.52
N ASP A 276 -11.03 16.26 15.89
CA ASP A 276 -10.68 17.51 15.22
C ASP A 276 -10.48 17.26 13.71
N GLY A 277 -11.45 17.66 12.89
CA GLY A 277 -11.44 17.44 11.44
C GLY A 277 -12.29 16.27 10.93
N GLY A 278 -13.49 16.06 11.48
CA GLY A 278 -14.41 14.97 11.09
C GLY A 278 -14.62 14.76 9.57
N ASP A 279 -14.57 15.80 8.74
CA ASP A 279 -14.64 15.67 7.27
C ASP A 279 -13.43 14.90 6.71
N ARG A 280 -12.23 15.15 7.24
CA ARG A 280 -11.00 14.44 6.84
C ARG A 280 -11.09 12.96 7.23
N LEU A 281 -11.50 12.66 8.46
CA LEU A 281 -11.65 11.26 8.87
C LEU A 281 -12.74 10.54 8.10
N THR A 282 -13.81 11.22 7.68
CA THR A 282 -14.82 10.62 6.79
C THR A 282 -14.17 10.17 5.47
N THR A 283 -13.32 11.01 4.89
CA THR A 283 -12.54 10.65 3.71
C THR A 283 -11.53 9.52 4.00
N THR A 284 -10.91 9.49 5.17
CA THR A 284 -10.02 8.39 5.59
C THR A 284 -10.75 7.05 5.69
N LEU A 285 -11.91 7.01 6.37
CA LEU A 285 -12.72 5.81 6.52
C LEU A 285 -13.24 5.31 5.17
N ARG A 286 -13.55 6.23 4.25
CA ARG A 286 -13.86 5.90 2.86
C ARG A 286 -12.71 5.17 2.17
N LYS A 287 -11.47 5.67 2.29
CA LYS A 287 -10.28 5.00 1.73
C LYS A 287 -10.05 3.61 2.35
N CYS A 288 -10.32 3.47 3.64
CA CYS A 288 -10.25 2.17 4.32
C CYS A 288 -11.26 1.18 3.74
N ASP A 289 -12.52 1.58 3.55
CA ASP A 289 -13.54 0.71 2.93
C ASP A 289 -13.20 0.38 1.46
N GLU A 290 -12.64 1.33 0.70
CA GLU A 290 -12.15 1.09 -0.67
C GLU A 290 -11.05 0.02 -0.70
N ALA A 291 -10.08 0.09 0.22
CA ALA A 291 -9.01 -0.89 0.35
C ALA A 291 -9.55 -2.28 0.76
N LEU A 292 -10.47 -2.34 1.72
CA LEU A 292 -11.12 -3.59 2.12
C LEU A 292 -12.01 -4.16 1.01
N ALA A 293 -12.70 -3.32 0.22
CA ALA A 293 -13.48 -3.76 -0.93
C ALA A 293 -12.58 -4.43 -1.98
N LEU A 294 -11.38 -3.88 -2.20
CA LEU A 294 -10.39 -4.50 -3.07
C LEU A 294 -9.89 -5.83 -2.47
N ALA A 295 -9.56 -5.88 -1.18
CA ALA A 295 -9.16 -7.11 -0.49
C ALA A 295 -10.22 -8.21 -0.66
N GLN A 296 -11.51 -7.88 -0.44
CA GLN A 296 -12.62 -8.79 -0.64
C GLN A 296 -12.71 -9.28 -2.10
N ARG A 297 -12.52 -8.38 -3.07
CA ARG A 297 -12.58 -8.71 -4.51
C ARG A 297 -11.50 -9.69 -4.93
N ILE A 298 -10.28 -9.55 -4.41
CA ILE A 298 -9.17 -10.44 -4.75
C ILE A 298 -9.12 -11.71 -3.89
N GLY A 299 -9.99 -11.81 -2.88
CA GLY A 299 -9.94 -12.87 -1.87
C GLY A 299 -8.67 -12.81 -1.00
N GLY A 300 -8.17 -11.59 -0.78
CA GLY A 300 -6.96 -11.28 -0.02
C GLY A 300 -7.28 -10.70 1.36
N GLY A 301 -6.23 -10.38 2.12
CA GLY A 301 -6.34 -9.70 3.41
C GLY A 301 -6.24 -8.18 3.29
N PHE A 302 -6.24 -7.50 4.43
CA PHE A 302 -6.02 -6.06 4.55
C PHE A 302 -4.93 -5.78 5.59
N ALA A 303 -4.12 -4.75 5.36
CA ALA A 303 -3.14 -4.26 6.31
C ALA A 303 -3.15 -2.73 6.40
N GLU A 304 -3.00 -2.21 7.62
CA GLU A 304 -2.63 -0.82 7.87
C GLU A 304 -1.11 -0.69 7.99
N ALA A 305 -0.54 0.37 7.41
CA ALA A 305 0.91 0.60 7.44
C ALA A 305 1.27 2.08 7.40
N THR A 306 2.51 2.43 7.77
CA THR A 306 3.06 3.80 7.64
C THR A 306 4.22 3.84 6.68
N GLU A 307 4.40 4.95 5.96
CA GLU A 307 5.61 5.23 5.15
C GLU A 307 5.89 4.31 3.94
N ILE A 308 4.93 3.49 3.49
CA ILE A 308 5.09 2.67 2.26
C ILE A 308 5.26 3.54 0.98
N TYR A 309 4.90 4.82 1.05
CA TYR A 309 4.80 5.72 -0.10
C TYR A 309 5.44 7.10 0.07
N SER A 310 5.93 7.44 1.27
CA SER A 310 6.34 8.79 1.67
C SER A 310 7.61 9.32 0.97
N GLY A 311 8.47 8.43 0.46
CA GLY A 311 9.73 8.82 -0.20
C GLY A 311 9.58 9.20 -1.67
N PHE A 312 8.97 8.33 -2.48
CA PHE A 312 9.00 8.46 -3.95
C PHE A 312 7.82 9.24 -4.53
N GLU A 313 6.69 9.35 -3.84
CA GLU A 313 5.54 10.05 -4.41
C GLU A 313 5.71 11.56 -4.48
N GLY A 314 6.63 12.13 -3.70
CA GLY A 314 7.03 13.53 -3.87
C GLY A 314 7.86 13.79 -5.14
N GLU A 315 8.55 12.77 -5.68
CA GLU A 315 9.31 12.87 -6.94
C GLU A 315 8.51 12.42 -8.17
N LEU A 316 7.39 11.70 -7.94
CA LEU A 316 6.53 11.12 -8.97
C LEU A 316 5.24 11.91 -9.22
N ASN A 317 5.01 12.98 -8.44
CA ASN A 317 3.94 13.94 -8.63
C ASN A 317 4.53 15.33 -8.90
#